data_AF-A0A4Y3RQ01-F1
#
_entry.id   AF-A0A4Y3RQ01-F1
#
_cell.length_a   1.000
_cell.length_b   1.000
_cell.length_c   1.000
_cell.angle_alpha   90.00
_cell.angle_beta   90.00
_cell.angle_gamma   90.00
#
_symmetry.space_group_name_H-M   'P 1'
#
loop_
_entity.id
_entity.type
_entity.pdbx_description
1 polymer ?
#
loop_
_entity_poly.entity_id
_entity_poly.type
_entity_poly.pdbx_seq_one_letter_code
_entity_poly.pdbx_strand_id
1 'polypeptide(L)'
;MTRMYAGIAWTDEGYRVEVLDGAGRRVVEPSGWSGAQAAELIAWLRDFDGGRAPAVVLDSTNGLLDGPMTAAGLEVYRADPWLLPPRPGFGSVPARQLAERARTAPGELARVTAEGGTLTGRAEEYFDGVKRGEPIVAELTAAGRCFEHGRRDVPKVALTFDDGPDPVFTRQVLDILDRYGARATFFCVGHHVAALPDLVRRTAAAGHELGNHSWSHPYLPDLTPEQLREQLDRTADTVAKVTGEEAPTRFRPPYGALSPEVLAALEGYPTTLTMWDVDTRDWARPGPERIAATVLESAGPGSVVLMHEGAGDRSQTVAALPAIVEGLLARGLELVPVAELEDDDQRPKG
;
A
#
# COMPACT_ATOMS: atom_id res chain seq x y z
N MET A 1 27.80 1.28 26.02
CA MET A 1 26.37 1.54 26.28
C MET A 1 25.55 0.57 25.44
N THR A 2 24.44 0.08 25.97
CA THR A 2 23.72 -1.08 25.40
C THR A 2 22.77 -0.64 24.27
N ARG A 3 22.80 -1.34 23.14
CA ARG A 3 21.86 -1.15 22.02
C ARG A 3 20.42 -1.40 22.47
N MET A 4 19.48 -0.68 21.86
CA MET A 4 18.03 -0.80 22.12
C MET A 4 17.32 -1.32 20.87
N TYR A 5 16.21 -2.02 21.10
CA TYR A 5 15.45 -2.71 20.07
C TYR A 5 13.97 -2.38 20.24
N ALA A 6 13.35 -1.79 19.22
CA ALA A 6 11.93 -1.48 19.19
C ALA A 6 11.23 -2.48 18.27
N GLY A 7 10.36 -3.29 18.85
CA GLY A 7 9.45 -4.11 18.06
C GLY A 7 8.16 -3.35 17.84
N ILE A 8 7.63 -3.39 16.61
CA ILE A 8 6.38 -2.72 16.25
C ILE A 8 5.41 -3.74 15.69
N ALA A 9 4.35 -3.97 16.45
CA ALA A 9 3.23 -4.80 16.05
C ALA A 9 2.10 -3.94 15.50
N TRP A 10 1.27 -4.48 14.60
CA TRP A 10 0.01 -3.89 14.18
C TRP A 10 -1.17 -4.76 14.64
N THR A 11 -2.29 -4.09 14.86
CA THR A 11 -3.56 -4.63 15.37
C THR A 11 -4.71 -3.94 14.65
N ASP A 12 -5.95 -4.29 15.00
CA ASP A 12 -7.13 -3.55 14.57
C ASP A 12 -7.16 -2.09 15.08
N GLU A 13 -6.57 -1.82 16.24
CA GLU A 13 -6.54 -0.49 16.86
C GLU A 13 -5.42 0.43 16.35
N GLY A 14 -4.38 -0.12 15.71
CA GLY A 14 -3.17 0.64 15.44
C GLY A 14 -1.89 -0.17 15.54
N TYR A 15 -0.81 0.56 15.79
CA TYR A 15 0.50 0.05 16.12
C TYR A 15 0.70 -0.05 17.64
N ARG A 16 1.35 -1.13 18.07
CA ARG A 16 1.83 -1.33 19.44
C ARG A 16 3.35 -1.40 19.41
N VAL A 17 4.01 -0.67 20.30
CA VAL A 17 5.47 -0.58 20.34
C VAL A 17 5.99 -0.98 21.70
N GLU A 18 7.02 -1.82 21.72
CA GLU A 18 7.77 -2.16 22.93
C GLU A 18 9.27 -2.04 22.67
N VAL A 19 9.97 -1.34 23.57
CA VAL A 19 11.42 -1.07 23.45
C VAL A 19 12.16 -1.81 24.55
N LEU A 20 13.13 -2.63 24.15
CA LEU A 20 13.97 -3.43 25.04
C LEU A 20 15.43 -2.95 24.98
N ASP A 21 16.13 -3.00 26.11
CA ASP A 21 17.59 -2.88 26.15
C ASP A 21 18.24 -4.21 25.75
N GLY A 22 19.56 -4.23 25.58
CA GLY A 22 20.28 -5.47 25.25
C GLY A 22 20.25 -6.56 26.32
N ALA A 23 19.78 -6.26 27.54
CA ALA A 23 19.52 -7.27 28.57
C ALA A 23 18.08 -7.82 28.51
N GLY A 24 17.23 -7.36 27.57
CA GLY A 24 15.83 -7.78 27.42
C GLY A 24 14.88 -7.06 28.38
N ARG A 25 15.36 -6.04 29.09
CA ARG A 25 14.53 -5.26 30.01
C ARG A 25 13.82 -4.18 29.23
N ARG A 26 12.55 -3.97 29.57
CA ARG A 26 11.74 -2.88 29.03
C ARG A 26 12.36 -1.54 29.43
N VAL A 27 12.49 -0.62 28.48
CA VAL A 27 13.08 0.71 28.68
C VAL A 27 12.01 1.78 28.90
N VAL A 28 10.82 1.60 28.31
CA VAL A 28 9.67 2.50 28.40
C VAL A 28 8.39 1.67 28.43
N GLU A 29 7.32 2.19 29.04
CA GLU A 29 6.01 1.54 28.94
C GLU A 29 5.56 1.37 27.48
N PRO A 30 4.89 0.25 27.13
CA PRO A 30 4.42 0.03 25.78
C PRO A 30 3.48 1.14 25.33
N SER A 31 3.66 1.61 24.10
CA SER A 31 2.84 2.68 23.52
C SER A 31 1.91 2.14 22.43
N GLY A 32 0.77 2.79 22.27
CA GLY A 32 -0.19 2.53 21.19
C GLY A 32 -0.34 3.77 20.31
N TRP A 33 -0.46 3.55 19.00
CA TRP A 33 -0.56 4.60 17.99
C TRP A 33 -1.61 4.20 16.98
N SER A 34 -2.59 5.05 16.68
CA SER A 34 -3.55 4.75 15.61
C SER A 34 -2.86 4.73 14.23
N GLY A 35 -3.53 4.17 13.22
CA GLY A 35 -3.03 4.18 11.83
C GLY A 35 -2.72 5.59 11.30
N ALA A 36 -3.46 6.60 11.76
CA ALA A 36 -3.24 8.00 11.38
C ALA A 36 -2.00 8.64 12.05
N GLN A 37 -1.39 7.98 13.05
CA GLN A 37 -0.29 8.52 13.84
C GLN A 37 1.08 7.93 13.46
N ALA A 38 1.22 7.41 12.24
CA ALA A 38 2.47 6.83 11.75
C ALA A 38 3.62 7.85 11.79
N ALA A 39 3.38 9.11 11.40
CA ALA A 39 4.40 10.15 11.41
C ALA A 39 4.87 10.51 12.83
N GLU A 40 3.96 10.59 13.79
CA GLU A 40 4.25 10.84 15.20
C GLU A 40 5.00 9.67 15.84
N LEU A 41 4.62 8.43 15.51
CA LEU A 41 5.35 7.23 15.92
C LEU A 41 6.80 7.28 15.44
N ILE A 42 7.01 7.62 14.16
CA ILE A 42 8.35 7.70 13.56
C ILE A 42 9.18 8.81 14.23
N ALA A 43 8.59 9.98 14.47
CA ALA A 43 9.25 11.08 15.17
C ALA A 43 9.64 10.69 16.60
N TRP A 44 8.74 10.01 17.32
CA TRP A 44 8.99 9.51 18.68
C TRP A 44 10.15 8.51 18.73
N LEU A 45 10.25 7.59 17.77
CA LEU A 45 11.37 6.65 17.67
C LEU A 45 12.69 7.33 17.33
N ARG A 46 12.67 8.31 16.41
CA ARG A 46 13.87 9.05 16.00
C ARG A 46 14.46 9.82 17.18
N ASP A 47 13.60 10.48 17.94
CA ASP A 47 14.01 11.36 19.05
C ASP A 47 14.16 10.60 20.39
N PHE A 48 13.97 9.26 20.37
CA PHE A 48 14.02 8.40 21.55
C PHE A 48 15.35 8.52 22.30
N ASP A 49 15.29 8.61 23.65
CA ASP A 49 16.45 8.71 24.54
C ASP A 49 17.49 9.77 24.10
N GLY A 50 17.01 10.97 23.74
CA GLY A 50 17.84 12.09 23.32
C GLY A 50 18.45 11.92 21.92
N GLY A 51 17.72 11.31 20.99
CA GLY A 51 18.16 11.03 19.62
C GLY A 51 18.92 9.72 19.46
N ARG A 52 18.94 8.88 20.49
CA ARG A 52 19.46 7.50 20.43
C ARG A 52 18.34 6.55 19.99
N ALA A 53 18.00 6.62 18.70
CA ALA A 53 16.99 5.77 18.11
C ALA A 53 17.30 4.26 18.33
N PRO A 54 16.31 3.44 18.72
CA PRO A 54 16.45 1.99 18.76
C PRO A 54 16.50 1.39 17.35
N ALA A 55 17.05 0.18 17.23
CA ALA A 55 16.87 -0.62 16.02
C ALA A 55 15.40 -1.09 15.96
N VAL A 56 14.71 -0.74 14.88
CA VAL A 56 13.28 -1.02 14.69
C VAL A 56 13.10 -2.35 13.98
N VAL A 57 12.17 -3.19 14.45
CA VAL A 57 11.83 -4.47 13.85
C VAL A 57 10.35 -4.60 13.61
N LEU A 58 10.00 -4.97 12.38
CA LEU A 58 8.66 -5.20 11.87
C LEU A 58 8.59 -6.63 11.31
N ASP A 59 7.44 -7.30 11.37
CA ASP A 59 7.21 -8.53 10.60
C ASP A 59 6.69 -8.23 9.20
N SER A 60 6.72 -9.18 8.26
CA SER A 60 6.30 -8.95 6.86
C SER A 60 4.80 -8.65 6.67
N THR A 61 4.01 -8.63 7.74
CA THR A 61 2.56 -8.42 7.66
C THR A 61 2.13 -6.95 7.71
N ASN A 62 3.08 -6.01 7.69
CA ASN A 62 2.79 -4.58 7.57
C ASN A 62 3.83 -3.82 6.75
N GLY A 63 3.52 -3.45 5.51
CA GLY A 63 4.44 -2.75 4.60
C GLY A 63 4.55 -1.24 4.78
N LEU A 64 3.62 -0.63 5.51
CA LEU A 64 3.39 0.82 5.47
C LEU A 64 4.51 1.65 6.12
N LEU A 65 5.25 1.04 7.05
CA LEU A 65 6.22 1.76 7.88
C LEU A 65 7.66 1.73 7.34
N ASP A 66 7.98 0.88 6.37
CA ASP A 66 9.36 0.69 5.88
C ASP A 66 9.96 1.96 5.28
N GLY A 67 9.34 2.45 4.21
CA GLY A 67 9.78 3.64 3.50
C GLY A 67 9.83 4.86 4.41
N PRO A 68 8.76 5.19 5.15
CA PRO A 68 8.74 6.31 6.07
C PRO A 68 9.83 6.25 7.17
N MET A 69 10.05 5.08 7.78
CA MET A 69 11.05 4.93 8.85
C MET A 69 12.47 5.03 8.31
N THR A 70 12.77 4.37 7.20
CA THR A 70 14.10 4.45 6.58
C THR A 70 14.41 5.86 6.09
N ALA A 71 13.43 6.58 5.51
CA ALA A 71 13.56 7.97 5.12
C ALA A 71 13.80 8.91 6.32
N ALA A 72 13.29 8.57 7.51
CA ALA A 72 13.55 9.29 8.76
C ALA A 72 14.94 8.97 9.38
N GLY A 73 15.74 8.12 8.74
CA GLY A 73 17.08 7.73 9.20
C GLY A 73 17.06 6.65 10.29
N LEU A 74 15.92 5.99 10.52
CA LEU A 74 15.84 4.87 11.46
C LEU A 74 16.50 3.63 10.88
N GLU A 75 17.10 2.83 11.76
CA GLU A 75 17.61 1.52 11.42
C GLU A 75 16.47 0.50 11.49
N VAL A 76 15.98 0.06 10.33
CA VAL A 76 14.80 -0.80 10.22
C VAL A 76 15.18 -2.21 9.77
N TYR A 77 14.60 -3.21 10.42
CA TYR A 77 14.76 -4.62 10.11
C TYR A 77 13.41 -5.30 9.91
N ARG A 78 13.40 -6.30 9.02
CA ARG A 78 12.30 -7.21 8.82
C ARG A 78 12.60 -8.56 9.44
N ALA A 79 11.64 -9.07 10.19
CA ALA A 79 11.61 -10.44 10.67
C ALA A 79 10.64 -11.26 9.80
N ASP A 80 11.22 -12.18 9.02
CA ASP A 80 10.43 -13.07 8.17
C ASP A 80 9.58 -14.05 9.00
N PRO A 81 8.47 -14.56 8.44
CA PRO A 81 7.53 -15.45 9.13
C PRO A 81 8.19 -16.64 9.85
N TRP A 82 9.15 -17.32 9.21
CA TRP A 82 9.83 -18.49 9.76
C TRP A 82 10.78 -18.16 10.92
N LEU A 83 11.09 -16.87 11.11
CA LEU A 83 11.87 -16.40 12.25
C LEU A 83 10.99 -16.10 13.45
N LEU A 84 9.67 -16.10 13.30
CA LEU A 84 8.74 -15.65 14.32
C LEU A 84 7.88 -16.82 14.84
N PRO A 85 7.32 -16.71 16.05
CA PRO A 85 6.31 -17.66 16.49
C PRO A 85 5.05 -17.56 15.62
N PRO A 86 4.14 -18.56 15.70
CA PRO A 86 2.88 -18.52 14.96
C PRO A 86 2.13 -17.21 15.18
N ARG A 87 1.71 -16.59 14.07
CA ARG A 87 0.93 -15.35 14.08
C ARG A 87 -0.52 -15.62 14.52
N PRO A 88 -1.20 -14.61 15.09
CA PRO A 88 -2.64 -14.66 15.21
C PRO A 88 -3.32 -14.74 13.83
N GLY A 89 -4.61 -15.08 13.81
CA GLY A 89 -5.40 -15.06 12.57
C GLY A 89 -5.50 -13.66 11.95
N PHE A 90 -5.38 -12.61 12.78
CA PHE A 90 -5.33 -11.22 12.36
C PHE A 90 -4.38 -10.42 13.25
N GLY A 91 -3.58 -9.54 12.65
CA GLY A 91 -2.52 -8.80 13.32
C GLY A 91 -1.14 -9.45 13.19
N SER A 92 -0.13 -8.74 13.67
CA SER A 92 1.25 -9.25 13.76
C SER A 92 1.48 -10.08 15.04
N VAL A 93 2.65 -10.70 15.14
CA VAL A 93 3.15 -11.15 16.46
C VAL A 93 3.31 -9.96 17.44
N PRO A 94 3.25 -10.20 18.76
CA PRO A 94 3.46 -9.15 19.76
C PRO A 94 4.76 -8.36 19.59
N ALA A 95 4.69 -7.04 19.80
CA ALA A 95 5.81 -6.11 19.70
C ALA A 95 7.06 -6.58 20.50
N ARG A 96 6.84 -7.11 21.71
CA ARG A 96 7.91 -7.67 22.52
C ARG A 96 8.68 -8.77 21.81
N GLN A 97 8.00 -9.67 21.10
CA GLN A 97 8.63 -10.81 20.43
C GLN A 97 9.50 -10.34 19.26
N LEU A 98 9.07 -9.31 18.52
CA LEU A 98 9.88 -8.67 17.48
C LEU A 98 11.15 -8.05 18.09
N ALA A 99 11.01 -7.29 19.17
CA ALA A 99 12.14 -6.70 19.88
C ALA A 99 13.12 -7.76 20.43
N GLU A 100 12.61 -8.85 21.02
CA GLU A 100 13.42 -9.96 21.50
C GLU A 100 14.14 -10.69 20.36
N ARG A 101 13.51 -10.83 19.19
CA ARG A 101 14.14 -11.44 18.03
C ARG A 101 15.32 -10.62 17.52
N ALA A 102 15.12 -9.31 17.41
CA ALA A 102 16.17 -8.35 17.10
C ALA A 102 17.35 -8.40 18.08
N ARG A 103 17.03 -8.56 19.36
CA ARG A 103 18.02 -8.60 20.44
C ARG A 103 18.84 -9.88 20.42
N THR A 104 18.20 -11.02 20.16
CA THR A 104 18.84 -12.34 20.29
C THR A 104 19.48 -12.83 18.99
N ALA A 105 18.96 -12.45 17.83
CA ALA A 105 19.43 -12.91 16.52
C ALA A 105 19.37 -11.81 15.43
N PRO A 106 20.03 -10.65 15.63
CA PRO A 106 19.96 -9.55 14.66
C PRO A 106 20.52 -9.90 13.27
N GLY A 107 21.44 -10.87 13.18
CA GLY A 107 22.02 -11.32 11.91
C GLY A 107 21.09 -12.19 11.05
N GLU A 108 19.96 -12.65 11.60
CA GLU A 108 18.94 -13.37 10.84
C GLU A 108 17.90 -12.42 10.21
N LEU A 109 17.89 -11.15 10.62
CA LEU A 109 16.92 -10.17 10.15
C LEU A 109 17.40 -9.46 8.89
N ALA A 110 16.48 -9.20 7.95
CA ALA A 110 16.78 -8.42 6.77
C ALA A 110 16.78 -6.92 7.11
N ARG A 111 17.90 -6.23 6.89
CA ARG A 111 17.96 -4.78 7.06
C ARG A 111 17.28 -4.11 5.87
N VAL A 112 16.20 -3.37 6.11
CA VAL A 112 15.40 -2.72 5.07
C VAL A 112 16.22 -1.64 4.38
N THR A 113 16.15 -1.59 3.04
CA THR A 113 16.66 -0.48 2.25
C THR A 113 15.53 0.35 1.68
N ALA A 114 15.83 1.60 1.29
CA ALA A 114 14.86 2.49 0.68
C ALA A 114 14.32 1.92 -0.65
N GLU A 115 15.16 1.24 -1.44
CA GLU A 115 14.72 0.61 -2.68
C GLU A 115 13.99 -0.72 -2.48
N GLY A 116 14.38 -1.50 -1.45
CA GLY A 116 13.88 -2.85 -1.24
C GLY A 116 12.60 -2.92 -0.42
N GLY A 117 12.41 -1.98 0.54
CA GLY A 117 11.27 -1.99 1.45
C GLY A 117 11.04 -3.38 2.08
N THR A 118 9.79 -3.84 2.03
CA THR A 118 9.39 -5.16 2.55
C THR A 118 10.00 -6.31 1.75
N LEU A 119 10.36 -6.09 0.49
CA LEU A 119 10.98 -7.09 -0.39
C LEU A 119 12.50 -7.14 -0.24
N THR A 120 13.08 -6.41 0.73
CA THR A 120 14.53 -6.40 0.92
C THR A 120 15.05 -7.82 1.21
N GLY A 121 15.94 -8.31 0.36
CA GLY A 121 16.47 -9.68 0.46
C GLY A 121 15.58 -10.77 -0.16
N ARG A 122 14.42 -10.42 -0.73
CA ARG A 122 13.42 -11.36 -1.27
C ARG A 122 13.09 -11.13 -2.75
N ALA A 123 13.92 -10.37 -3.46
CA ALA A 123 13.68 -10.05 -4.88
C ALA A 123 13.56 -11.30 -5.75
N GLU A 124 14.44 -12.30 -5.59
CA GLU A 124 14.40 -13.54 -6.38
C GLU A 124 13.10 -14.32 -6.14
N GLU A 125 12.69 -14.47 -4.88
CA GLU A 125 11.44 -15.12 -4.51
C GLU A 125 10.22 -14.38 -5.08
N TYR A 126 10.22 -13.05 -4.99
CA TYR A 126 9.17 -12.22 -5.58
C TYR A 126 9.06 -12.41 -7.08
N PHE A 127 10.17 -12.30 -7.82
CA PHE A 127 10.16 -12.44 -9.27
C PHE A 127 9.81 -13.86 -9.73
N ASP A 128 10.27 -14.89 -9.00
CA ASP A 128 9.85 -16.27 -9.26
C ASP A 128 8.35 -16.45 -9.04
N GLY A 129 7.81 -15.91 -7.94
CA GLY A 129 6.37 -15.92 -7.66
C GLY A 129 5.55 -15.26 -8.77
N VAL A 130 5.92 -14.05 -9.19
CA VAL A 130 5.24 -13.35 -10.30
C VAL A 130 5.30 -14.19 -11.58
N LYS A 131 6.47 -14.68 -11.95
CA LYS A 131 6.66 -15.49 -13.15
C LYS A 131 5.81 -16.77 -13.14
N ARG A 132 5.72 -17.45 -12.00
CA ARG A 132 4.87 -18.63 -11.84
C ARG A 132 3.38 -18.29 -11.92
N GLY A 133 2.99 -17.07 -11.54
CA GLY A 133 1.61 -16.59 -11.59
C GLY A 133 1.14 -16.16 -12.98
N GLU A 134 2.04 -15.78 -13.88
CA GLU A 134 1.71 -15.25 -15.23
C GLU A 134 0.64 -16.05 -15.99
N PRO A 135 0.67 -17.41 -16.06
CA PRO A 135 -0.37 -18.16 -16.76
C PRO A 135 -1.75 -18.01 -16.13
N ILE A 136 -1.82 -17.99 -14.79
CA ILE A 136 -3.07 -17.84 -14.04
C ILE A 136 -3.61 -16.41 -14.20
N VAL A 137 -2.73 -15.41 -14.18
CA VAL A 137 -3.11 -14.02 -14.45
C VAL A 137 -3.71 -13.89 -15.85
N ALA A 138 -3.10 -14.51 -16.87
CA ALA A 138 -3.64 -14.49 -18.23
C ALA A 138 -5.04 -15.13 -18.31
N GLU A 139 -5.28 -16.24 -17.61
CA GLU A 139 -6.60 -16.88 -17.51
C GLU A 139 -7.62 -15.97 -16.80
N LEU A 140 -7.23 -15.33 -15.70
CA LEU A 140 -8.09 -14.39 -14.98
C LEU A 140 -8.40 -13.15 -15.82
N THR A 141 -7.43 -12.62 -16.56
CA THR A 141 -7.65 -11.50 -17.50
C THR A 141 -8.63 -11.89 -18.58
N ALA A 142 -8.48 -13.06 -19.20
CA ALA A 142 -9.42 -13.57 -20.20
C ALA A 142 -10.84 -13.79 -19.63
N ALA A 143 -10.95 -14.06 -18.32
CA ALA A 143 -12.21 -14.21 -17.61
C ALA A 143 -12.79 -12.90 -17.05
N GLY A 144 -12.15 -11.74 -17.29
CA GLY A 144 -12.59 -10.44 -16.73
C GLY A 144 -12.41 -10.34 -15.21
N ARG A 145 -11.49 -11.12 -14.64
CA ARG A 145 -11.18 -11.18 -13.21
C ARG A 145 -9.85 -10.49 -12.85
N CYS A 146 -9.09 -10.09 -13.86
CA CYS A 146 -7.89 -9.26 -13.73
C CYS A 146 -7.89 -8.18 -14.82
N PHE A 147 -7.78 -6.91 -14.42
CA PHE A 147 -7.87 -5.74 -15.28
C PHE A 147 -6.56 -4.94 -15.19
N GLU A 148 -5.84 -4.83 -16.30
CA GLU A 148 -4.56 -4.10 -16.38
C GLU A 148 -4.72 -2.78 -17.14
N HIS A 149 -5.55 -2.77 -18.18
CA HIS A 149 -5.85 -1.60 -18.98
C HIS A 149 -7.21 -1.77 -19.67
N GLY A 150 -7.84 -0.65 -20.03
CA GLY A 150 -9.04 -0.63 -20.86
C GLY A 150 -8.76 -0.62 -22.36
N ARG A 151 -9.79 -0.31 -23.13
CA ARG A 151 -9.72 -0.20 -24.59
C ARG A 151 -8.80 0.92 -25.06
N ARG A 152 -7.96 0.61 -26.05
CA ARG A 152 -6.99 1.55 -26.65
C ARG A 152 -7.59 2.50 -27.70
N ASP A 153 -8.89 2.38 -27.99
CA ASP A 153 -9.62 3.22 -28.95
C ASP A 153 -10.64 4.17 -28.27
N VAL A 154 -10.76 4.11 -26.95
CA VAL A 154 -11.61 5.01 -26.15
C VAL A 154 -10.72 6.04 -25.45
N PRO A 155 -10.93 7.35 -25.65
CA PRO A 155 -10.02 8.40 -25.16
C PRO A 155 -10.21 8.67 -23.67
N LYS A 156 -10.09 7.63 -22.85
CA LYS A 156 -10.17 7.68 -21.39
C LYS A 156 -8.88 7.14 -20.77
N VAL A 157 -8.53 7.61 -19.59
CA VAL A 157 -7.38 7.17 -18.81
C VAL A 157 -7.74 7.20 -17.32
N ALA A 158 -7.28 6.21 -16.56
CA ALA A 158 -7.49 6.15 -15.12
C ALA A 158 -6.21 6.53 -14.39
N LEU A 159 -6.28 7.58 -13.58
CA LEU A 159 -5.28 7.81 -12.53
C LEU A 159 -5.70 7.01 -11.31
N THR A 160 -4.76 6.27 -10.74
CA THR A 160 -4.99 5.45 -9.55
C THR A 160 -3.98 5.78 -8.46
N PHE A 161 -4.43 5.79 -7.21
CA PHE A 161 -3.63 6.16 -6.05
C PHE A 161 -3.68 5.08 -4.99
N ASP A 162 -2.50 4.57 -4.60
CA ASP A 162 -2.34 3.51 -3.61
C ASP A 162 -1.90 4.07 -2.23
N ASP A 163 -1.91 3.18 -1.23
CA ASP A 163 -1.40 3.32 0.14
C ASP A 163 -2.17 4.22 1.11
N GLY A 164 -3.12 5.02 0.64
CA GLY A 164 -3.85 5.94 1.51
C GLY A 164 -5.11 5.35 2.16
N PRO A 165 -5.97 6.19 2.76
CA PRO A 165 -5.82 7.65 2.84
C PRO A 165 -4.65 8.10 3.74
N ASP A 166 -3.91 9.11 3.31
CA ASP A 166 -2.98 9.91 4.10
C ASP A 166 -3.62 11.23 4.58
N PRO A 167 -3.39 11.66 5.84
CA PRO A 167 -4.04 12.86 6.38
C PRO A 167 -3.67 14.17 5.65
N VAL A 168 -2.52 14.21 4.94
CA VAL A 168 -2.01 15.38 4.23
C VAL A 168 -2.17 15.22 2.72
N PHE A 169 -1.61 14.16 2.15
CA PHE A 169 -1.45 14.02 0.70
C PHE A 169 -2.75 13.67 -0.01
N THR A 170 -3.62 12.81 0.55
CA THR A 170 -4.94 12.55 -0.07
C THR A 170 -5.71 13.86 -0.24
N ARG A 171 -5.68 14.75 0.77
CA ARG A 171 -6.41 16.03 0.71
C ARG A 171 -5.91 16.89 -0.45
N GLN A 172 -4.60 16.97 -0.62
CA GLN A 172 -3.97 17.73 -1.70
C GLN A 172 -4.28 17.12 -3.07
N VAL A 173 -4.25 15.80 -3.19
CA VAL A 173 -4.64 15.09 -4.42
C VAL A 173 -6.11 15.39 -4.76
N LEU A 174 -7.03 15.27 -3.80
CA LEU A 174 -8.44 15.59 -4.01
C LEU A 174 -8.66 17.04 -4.44
N ASP A 175 -7.99 18.00 -3.80
CA ASP A 175 -8.09 19.44 -4.15
C ASP A 175 -7.60 19.72 -5.58
N ILE A 176 -6.58 18.98 -6.03
CA ILE A 176 -6.07 19.09 -7.41
C ILE A 176 -7.07 18.46 -8.39
N LEU A 177 -7.55 17.24 -8.13
CA LEU A 177 -8.51 16.56 -9.00
C LEU A 177 -9.80 17.39 -9.18
N ASP A 178 -10.34 17.95 -8.09
CA ASP A 178 -11.51 18.82 -8.09
C ASP A 178 -11.33 20.06 -8.98
N ARG A 179 -10.15 20.70 -8.92
CA ARG A 179 -9.82 21.87 -9.76
C ARG A 179 -9.98 21.60 -11.26
N TYR A 180 -9.69 20.37 -11.69
CA TYR A 180 -9.77 19.97 -13.09
C TYR A 180 -11.05 19.19 -13.42
N GLY A 181 -11.95 18.99 -12.45
CA GLY A 181 -13.13 18.14 -12.63
C GLY A 181 -12.78 16.69 -12.96
N ALA A 182 -11.61 16.21 -12.53
CA ALA A 182 -11.11 14.87 -12.83
C ALA A 182 -11.55 13.87 -11.76
N ARG A 183 -11.86 12.64 -12.17
CA ARG A 183 -12.12 11.52 -11.26
C ARG A 183 -11.01 10.48 -11.36
N ALA A 184 -10.87 9.67 -10.31
CA ALA A 184 -9.74 8.77 -10.12
C ALA A 184 -10.19 7.57 -9.26
N THR A 185 -9.31 6.59 -9.11
CA THR A 185 -9.52 5.43 -8.22
C THR A 185 -8.50 5.45 -7.08
N PHE A 186 -8.95 5.28 -5.85
CA PHE A 186 -8.09 5.21 -4.66
C PHE A 186 -8.12 3.79 -4.10
N PHE A 187 -7.01 3.08 -4.16
CA PHE A 187 -6.85 1.77 -3.52
C PHE A 187 -6.47 1.99 -2.07
N CYS A 188 -7.46 1.90 -1.19
CA CYS A 188 -7.30 2.26 0.21
C CYS A 188 -6.85 1.09 1.06
N VAL A 189 -5.92 1.37 1.97
CA VAL A 189 -5.46 0.44 2.99
C VAL A 189 -6.41 0.51 4.18
N GLY A 190 -6.99 -0.63 4.57
CA GLY A 190 -8.05 -0.69 5.58
C GLY A 190 -7.67 -0.08 6.92
N HIS A 191 -6.39 -0.20 7.32
CA HIS A 191 -5.87 0.42 8.52
C HIS A 191 -6.00 1.96 8.52
N HIS A 192 -5.80 2.60 7.37
CA HIS A 192 -5.96 4.04 7.18
C HIS A 192 -7.42 4.43 7.02
N VAL A 193 -8.24 3.61 6.36
CA VAL A 193 -9.70 3.83 6.25
C VAL A 193 -10.34 3.94 7.63
N ALA A 194 -10.00 3.01 8.53
CA ALA A 194 -10.50 3.02 9.91
C ALA A 194 -10.07 4.27 10.69
N ALA A 195 -8.88 4.80 10.41
CA ALA A 195 -8.32 5.95 11.12
C ALA A 195 -8.79 7.30 10.56
N LEU A 196 -9.19 7.37 9.28
CA LEU A 196 -9.53 8.61 8.59
C LEU A 196 -10.92 8.57 7.90
N PRO A 197 -12.00 8.23 8.62
CA PRO A 197 -13.30 7.97 8.01
C PRO A 197 -13.91 9.19 7.30
N ASP A 198 -13.67 10.40 7.80
CA ASP A 198 -14.15 11.64 7.16
C ASP A 198 -13.51 11.88 5.79
N LEU A 199 -12.22 11.53 5.66
CA LEU A 199 -11.48 11.71 4.42
C LEU A 199 -11.94 10.68 3.37
N VAL A 200 -12.18 9.43 3.77
CA VAL A 200 -12.75 8.40 2.89
C VAL A 200 -14.14 8.80 2.40
N ARG A 201 -15.02 9.29 3.29
CA ARG A 201 -16.33 9.82 2.90
C ARG A 201 -16.22 10.96 1.90
N ARG A 202 -15.27 11.88 2.11
CA ARG A 202 -15.01 12.98 1.18
C ARG A 202 -14.58 12.45 -0.19
N THR A 203 -13.68 11.47 -0.23
CA THR A 203 -13.22 10.84 -1.49
C THR A 203 -14.38 10.23 -2.27
N ALA A 204 -15.23 9.42 -1.61
CA ALA A 204 -16.41 8.82 -2.24
C ALA A 204 -17.43 9.88 -2.71
N ALA A 205 -17.76 10.86 -1.85
CA ALA A 205 -18.72 11.92 -2.17
C ALA A 205 -18.26 12.84 -3.31
N ALA A 206 -16.96 12.92 -3.59
CA ALA A 206 -16.40 13.62 -4.75
C ALA A 206 -16.48 12.81 -6.06
N GLY A 207 -17.06 11.61 -6.03
CA GLY A 207 -17.26 10.75 -7.20
C GLY A 207 -16.03 9.93 -7.60
N HIS A 208 -15.03 9.83 -6.73
CA HIS A 208 -13.89 8.93 -6.95
C HIS A 208 -14.29 7.50 -6.59
N GLU A 209 -13.69 6.53 -7.28
CA GLU A 209 -13.85 5.11 -6.94
C GLU A 209 -12.93 4.74 -5.78
N LEU A 210 -13.43 3.92 -4.85
CA LEU A 210 -12.66 3.33 -3.78
C LEU A 210 -12.39 1.85 -4.07
N GLY A 211 -11.12 1.48 -4.13
CA GLY A 211 -10.63 0.11 -4.25
C GLY A 211 -10.06 -0.41 -2.92
N ASN A 212 -9.90 -1.73 -2.83
CA ASN A 212 -9.29 -2.41 -1.69
C ASN A 212 -7.78 -2.58 -1.91
N HIS A 213 -6.97 -2.21 -0.91
CA HIS A 213 -5.51 -2.38 -0.93
C HIS A 213 -5.00 -3.16 0.27
N SER A 214 -5.77 -4.17 0.71
CA SER A 214 -5.56 -4.96 1.94
C SER A 214 -5.71 -4.12 3.23
N TRP A 215 -5.64 -4.77 4.38
CA TRP A 215 -5.78 -4.07 5.67
C TRP A 215 -4.48 -3.39 6.09
N SER A 216 -3.35 -4.10 6.06
CA SER A 216 -2.06 -3.64 6.62
C SER A 216 -0.93 -3.54 5.59
N HIS A 217 -1.23 -3.69 4.29
CA HIS A 217 -0.24 -3.74 3.21
C HIS A 217 0.84 -4.84 3.40
N PRO A 218 0.46 -6.10 3.70
CA PRO A 218 1.41 -7.18 3.92
C PRO A 218 2.02 -7.68 2.60
N TYR A 219 3.15 -8.38 2.66
CA TYR A 219 3.59 -9.23 1.55
C TYR A 219 2.70 -10.47 1.47
N LEU A 220 1.72 -10.47 0.57
CA LEU A 220 0.64 -11.47 0.52
C LEU A 220 1.11 -12.94 0.48
N PRO A 221 2.19 -13.32 -0.23
CA PRO A 221 2.65 -14.71 -0.26
C PRO A 221 3.03 -15.29 1.12
N ASP A 222 3.28 -14.44 2.12
CA ASP A 222 3.58 -14.89 3.48
C ASP A 222 2.34 -15.27 4.30
N LEU A 223 1.14 -14.97 3.80
CA LEU A 223 -0.11 -15.18 4.50
C LEU A 223 -0.70 -16.55 4.19
N THR A 224 -1.42 -17.12 5.16
CA THR A 224 -2.34 -18.22 4.85
C THR A 224 -3.53 -17.69 4.04
N PRO A 225 -4.27 -18.55 3.32
CA PRO A 225 -5.47 -18.13 2.60
C PRO A 225 -6.50 -17.42 3.48
N GLU A 226 -6.66 -17.85 4.73
CA GLU A 226 -7.57 -17.23 5.70
C GLU A 226 -7.08 -15.85 6.13
N GLN A 227 -5.78 -15.71 6.42
CA GLN A 227 -5.18 -14.41 6.75
C GLN A 227 -5.29 -13.43 5.59
N LEU A 228 -5.13 -13.91 4.35
CA LEU A 228 -5.29 -13.09 3.15
C LEU A 228 -6.74 -12.63 2.99
N ARG A 229 -7.72 -13.53 3.09
CA ARG A 229 -9.15 -13.14 2.97
C ARG A 229 -9.58 -12.16 4.05
N GLU A 230 -9.13 -12.35 5.29
CA GLU A 230 -9.39 -11.41 6.38
C GLU A 230 -8.87 -9.99 6.08
N GLN A 231 -7.74 -9.85 5.37
CA GLN A 231 -7.23 -8.54 4.93
C GLN A 231 -8.19 -7.84 3.96
N LEU A 232 -8.81 -8.61 3.05
CA LEU A 232 -9.74 -8.09 2.06
C LEU A 232 -11.11 -7.81 2.69
N ASP A 233 -11.69 -8.80 3.37
CA ASP A 233 -13.02 -8.72 3.99
C ASP A 233 -13.11 -7.53 4.93
N ARG A 234 -12.15 -7.39 5.85
CA ARG A 234 -12.16 -6.31 6.82
C ARG A 234 -12.02 -4.93 6.19
N THR A 235 -11.19 -4.81 5.15
CA THR A 235 -11.01 -3.55 4.42
C THR A 235 -12.29 -3.18 3.68
N ALA A 236 -12.89 -4.15 2.99
CA ALA A 236 -14.14 -3.98 2.26
C ALA A 236 -15.29 -3.56 3.18
N ASP A 237 -15.47 -4.27 4.29
CA ASP A 237 -16.49 -3.98 5.31
C ASP A 237 -16.30 -2.59 5.92
N THR A 238 -15.04 -2.21 6.19
CA THR A 238 -14.73 -0.91 6.80
C THR A 238 -15.00 0.24 5.83
N VAL A 239 -14.65 0.09 4.55
CA VAL A 239 -14.97 1.08 3.52
C VAL A 239 -16.50 1.23 3.41
N ALA A 240 -17.23 0.13 3.21
CA ALA A 240 -18.69 0.15 3.10
C ALA A 240 -19.36 0.80 4.32
N LYS A 241 -18.89 0.47 5.53
CA LYS A 241 -19.40 1.05 6.78
C LYS A 241 -19.13 2.56 6.88
N VAL A 242 -17.97 3.03 6.43
CA VAL A 242 -17.56 4.43 6.55
C VAL A 242 -18.29 5.32 5.55
N THR A 243 -18.48 4.83 4.32
CA THR A 243 -19.14 5.56 3.23
C THR A 243 -20.66 5.42 3.26
N GLY A 244 -21.17 4.29 3.74
CA GLY A 244 -22.58 3.92 3.59
C GLY A 244 -22.92 3.42 2.18
N GLU A 245 -21.90 3.09 1.39
CA GLU A 245 -22.01 2.58 0.01
C GLU A 245 -21.70 1.07 -0.04
N GLU A 246 -21.79 0.48 -1.23
CA GLU A 246 -21.39 -0.91 -1.45
C GLU A 246 -19.89 -1.11 -1.21
N ALA A 247 -19.52 -2.33 -0.82
CA ALA A 247 -18.14 -2.70 -0.61
C ALA A 247 -17.33 -2.61 -1.94
N PRO A 248 -16.05 -2.19 -1.89
CA PRO A 248 -15.17 -2.21 -3.05
C PRO A 248 -15.14 -3.59 -3.72
N THR A 249 -15.36 -3.61 -5.04
CA THR A 249 -15.29 -4.82 -5.87
C THR A 249 -13.94 -5.00 -6.56
N ARG A 250 -13.04 -4.00 -6.43
CA ARG A 250 -11.67 -4.04 -6.96
C ARG A 250 -10.67 -4.23 -5.85
N PHE A 251 -9.67 -5.05 -6.12
CA PHE A 251 -8.53 -5.27 -5.24
C PHE A 251 -7.23 -5.08 -6.02
N ARG A 252 -6.34 -4.27 -5.46
CA ARG A 252 -4.95 -4.19 -5.94
C ARG A 252 -4.04 -4.85 -4.91
N PRO A 253 -3.35 -5.95 -5.26
CA PRO A 253 -2.38 -6.58 -4.36
C PRO A 253 -1.22 -5.63 -4.04
N PRO A 254 -0.84 -5.46 -2.76
CA PRO A 254 0.42 -4.82 -2.37
C PRO A 254 1.59 -5.33 -3.22
N TYR A 255 2.44 -4.41 -3.66
CA TYR A 255 3.61 -4.67 -4.51
C TYR A 255 3.30 -5.30 -5.89
N GLY A 256 2.03 -5.48 -6.25
CA GLY A 256 1.63 -6.28 -7.41
C GLY A 256 1.97 -7.78 -7.27
N ALA A 257 2.07 -8.29 -6.04
CA ALA A 257 2.42 -9.68 -5.78
C ALA A 257 1.29 -10.64 -6.20
N LEU A 258 1.43 -11.24 -7.39
CA LEU A 258 0.48 -12.16 -8.01
C LEU A 258 1.03 -13.60 -8.11
N SER A 259 1.54 -14.15 -7.00
CA SER A 259 2.00 -15.54 -7.00
C SER A 259 0.84 -16.53 -7.10
N PRO A 260 1.07 -17.78 -7.57
CA PRO A 260 0.01 -18.80 -7.62
C PRO A 260 -0.71 -19.03 -6.29
N GLU A 261 0.00 -18.91 -5.17
CA GLU A 261 -0.56 -19.07 -3.83
C GLU A 261 -1.55 -17.96 -3.50
N VAL A 262 -1.22 -16.71 -3.86
CA VAL A 262 -2.12 -15.55 -3.73
C VAL A 262 -3.33 -15.71 -4.63
N LEU A 263 -3.12 -16.07 -5.90
CA LEU A 263 -4.20 -16.24 -6.87
C LEU A 263 -5.16 -17.36 -6.48
N ALA A 264 -4.64 -18.48 -5.97
CA ALA A 264 -5.47 -19.58 -5.46
C ALA A 264 -6.27 -19.18 -4.21
N ALA A 265 -5.71 -18.36 -3.32
CA ALA A 265 -6.44 -17.85 -2.15
C ALA A 265 -7.62 -16.95 -2.57
N LEU A 266 -7.50 -16.25 -3.70
CA LEU A 266 -8.51 -15.36 -4.29
C LEU A 266 -9.46 -16.05 -5.27
N GLU A 267 -9.26 -17.34 -5.57
CA GLU A 267 -10.16 -18.10 -6.44
C GLU A 267 -11.58 -18.09 -5.87
N GLY A 268 -12.56 -17.70 -6.70
CA GLY A 268 -13.96 -17.57 -6.30
C GLY A 268 -14.27 -16.39 -5.37
N TYR A 269 -13.27 -15.64 -4.90
CA TYR A 269 -13.48 -14.43 -4.09
C TYR A 269 -14.10 -13.32 -4.96
N PRO A 270 -15.12 -12.57 -4.51
CA PRO A 270 -15.88 -11.63 -5.36
C PRO A 270 -15.13 -10.30 -5.58
N THR A 271 -13.92 -10.38 -6.13
CA THR A 271 -13.11 -9.21 -6.48
C THR A 271 -12.53 -9.33 -7.90
N THR A 272 -12.37 -8.18 -8.55
CA THR A 272 -11.55 -8.03 -9.75
C THR A 272 -10.17 -7.51 -9.35
N LEU A 273 -9.12 -8.24 -9.74
CA LEU A 273 -7.75 -7.78 -9.59
C LEU A 273 -7.55 -6.57 -10.50
N THR A 274 -6.99 -5.48 -9.98
CA THR A 274 -6.73 -4.28 -10.78
C THR A 274 -5.25 -3.93 -10.71
N MET A 275 -4.59 -4.04 -11.86
CA MET A 275 -3.17 -3.77 -12.06
C MET A 275 -2.99 -2.39 -12.72
N TRP A 276 -1.88 -2.19 -13.41
CA TRP A 276 -1.54 -0.96 -14.11
C TRP A 276 -0.64 -1.28 -15.30
N ASP A 277 -0.71 -0.47 -16.35
CA ASP A 277 0.20 -0.53 -17.51
C ASP A 277 1.23 0.62 -17.50
N VAL A 278 1.03 1.62 -16.63
CA VAL A 278 1.96 2.75 -16.46
C VAL A 278 2.36 2.90 -14.99
N ASP A 279 3.61 2.58 -14.67
CA ASP A 279 4.22 2.79 -13.34
C ASP A 279 5.02 4.09 -13.32
N THR A 280 4.61 5.04 -12.46
CA THR A 280 5.31 6.32 -12.31
C THR A 280 6.59 6.24 -11.49
N ARG A 281 6.74 5.19 -10.68
CA ARG A 281 7.80 5.06 -9.66
C ARG A 281 7.91 6.25 -8.73
N ASP A 282 6.80 6.94 -8.48
CA ASP A 282 6.73 8.11 -7.63
C ASP A 282 7.13 7.82 -6.17
N TRP A 283 6.90 6.59 -5.70
CA TRP A 283 7.38 6.07 -4.41
C TRP A 283 8.90 6.18 -4.24
N ALA A 284 9.68 6.11 -5.33
CA ALA A 284 11.14 6.26 -5.32
C ALA A 284 11.59 7.73 -5.30
N ARG A 285 10.65 8.67 -5.33
CA ARG A 285 10.87 10.13 -5.27
C ARG A 285 11.86 10.65 -6.33
N PRO A 286 11.68 10.34 -7.64
CA PRO A 286 12.61 10.71 -8.70
C PRO A 286 12.56 12.19 -9.15
N GLY A 287 11.66 12.98 -8.58
CA GLY A 287 11.39 14.38 -8.93
C GLY A 287 10.04 14.55 -9.64
N PRO A 288 9.29 15.63 -9.37
CA PRO A 288 7.94 15.82 -9.94
C PRO A 288 7.94 15.90 -11.47
N GLU A 289 8.96 16.50 -12.08
CA GLU A 289 9.09 16.58 -13.54
C GLU A 289 9.29 15.20 -14.16
N ARG A 290 10.04 14.32 -13.49
CA ARG A 290 10.25 12.94 -13.97
C ARG A 290 8.97 12.13 -13.87
N ILE A 291 8.23 12.25 -12.76
CA ILE A 291 6.94 11.59 -12.57
C ILE A 291 5.97 12.03 -13.67
N ALA A 292 5.84 13.33 -13.92
CA ALA A 292 4.97 13.86 -14.97
C ALA A 292 5.40 13.39 -16.36
N ALA A 293 6.70 13.45 -16.68
CA ALA A 293 7.22 12.98 -17.96
C ALA A 293 6.90 11.49 -18.20
N THR A 294 7.11 10.63 -17.21
CA THR A 294 6.80 9.20 -17.31
C THR A 294 5.34 8.97 -17.68
N VAL A 295 4.39 9.67 -17.05
CA VAL A 295 2.96 9.54 -17.39
C VAL A 295 2.68 10.07 -18.80
N LEU A 296 3.16 11.26 -19.12
CA LEU A 296 2.84 11.91 -20.39
C LEU A 296 3.47 11.22 -21.60
N GLU A 297 4.59 10.53 -21.42
CA GLU A 297 5.26 9.73 -22.46
C GLU A 297 4.62 8.34 -22.64
N SER A 298 4.07 7.75 -21.56
CA SER A 298 3.65 6.33 -21.57
C SER A 298 2.13 6.13 -21.63
N ALA A 299 1.35 7.00 -21.00
CA ALA A 299 -0.09 6.83 -20.89
C ALA A 299 -0.79 7.19 -22.21
N GLY A 300 -1.82 6.42 -22.56
CA GLY A 300 -2.71 6.67 -23.69
C GLY A 300 -4.14 6.22 -23.40
N PRO A 301 -5.01 6.18 -24.43
CA PRO A 301 -6.33 5.56 -24.34
C PRO A 301 -6.30 4.21 -23.60
N GLY A 302 -7.17 4.06 -22.61
CA GLY A 302 -7.33 2.87 -21.78
C GLY A 302 -6.25 2.66 -20.70
N SER A 303 -5.23 3.51 -20.60
CA SER A 303 -4.18 3.30 -19.59
C SER A 303 -4.71 3.43 -18.16
N VAL A 304 -4.12 2.64 -17.26
CA VAL A 304 -4.27 2.68 -15.81
C VAL A 304 -2.92 3.06 -15.22
N VAL A 305 -2.84 4.27 -14.67
CA VAL A 305 -1.61 4.87 -14.14
C VAL A 305 -1.51 4.62 -12.64
N LEU A 306 -0.42 3.98 -12.19
CA LEU A 306 -0.11 3.78 -10.78
C LEU A 306 0.64 4.99 -10.20
N MET A 307 0.06 5.56 -9.15
CA MET A 307 0.62 6.61 -8.31
C MET A 307 0.35 6.30 -6.83
N HIS A 308 0.96 7.02 -5.91
CA HIS A 308 0.80 6.80 -4.47
C HIS A 308 0.49 8.11 -3.75
N GLU A 309 -0.43 8.03 -2.79
CA GLU A 309 -0.75 9.15 -1.89
C GLU A 309 -0.49 8.83 -0.42
N GLY A 310 -0.28 7.56 -0.06
CA GLY A 310 0.13 7.13 1.29
C GLY A 310 1.54 6.57 1.40
N ALA A 311 1.84 5.98 2.57
CA ALA A 311 3.11 5.30 2.91
C ALA A 311 4.39 6.14 2.73
N GLY A 312 4.35 7.42 3.10
CA GLY A 312 5.53 8.29 3.21
C GLY A 312 5.34 9.65 2.56
N ASP A 313 6.44 10.35 2.31
CA ASP A 313 6.41 11.66 1.65
C ASP A 313 5.99 11.51 0.17
N ARG A 314 4.83 12.05 -0.18
CA ARG A 314 4.27 12.10 -1.55
C ARG A 314 4.18 13.52 -2.11
N SER A 315 4.99 14.45 -1.57
CA SER A 315 5.05 15.84 -2.07
C SER A 315 5.40 15.93 -3.56
N GLN A 316 6.23 15.02 -4.08
CA GLN A 316 6.57 15.00 -5.50
C GLN A 316 5.42 14.50 -6.38
N THR A 317 4.65 13.50 -5.91
CA THR A 317 3.44 13.05 -6.59
C THR A 317 2.43 14.19 -6.69
N VAL A 318 2.17 14.87 -5.58
CA VAL A 318 1.27 16.04 -5.51
C VAL A 318 1.75 17.15 -6.45
N ALA A 319 3.05 17.45 -6.47
CA ALA A 319 3.60 18.50 -7.33
C ALA A 319 3.57 18.14 -8.83
N ALA A 320 3.65 16.85 -9.19
CA ALA A 320 3.56 16.37 -10.57
C ALA A 320 2.12 16.36 -11.12
N LEU A 321 1.14 16.14 -10.25
CA LEU A 321 -0.25 15.87 -10.64
C LEU A 321 -0.89 16.96 -11.52
N PRO A 322 -0.72 18.27 -11.29
CA PRO A 322 -1.28 19.30 -12.19
C PRO A 322 -0.78 19.17 -13.63
N ALA A 323 0.53 18.98 -13.83
CA ALA A 323 1.11 18.83 -15.17
C ALA A 323 0.65 17.54 -15.87
N ILE A 324 0.45 16.46 -15.10
CA ILE A 324 -0.11 15.20 -15.59
C ILE A 324 -1.54 15.42 -16.10
N VAL A 325 -2.40 15.99 -15.25
CA VAL A 325 -3.81 16.21 -15.57
C VAL A 325 -3.93 17.14 -16.77
N GLU A 326 -3.24 18.28 -16.77
CA GLU A 326 -3.24 19.22 -17.89
C GLU A 326 -2.76 18.58 -19.20
N GLY A 327 -1.67 17.81 -19.16
CA GLY A 327 -1.12 17.17 -20.34
C GLY A 327 -2.01 16.06 -20.91
N LEU A 328 -2.67 15.27 -20.06
CA LEU A 328 -3.62 14.24 -20.50
C LEU A 328 -4.89 14.87 -21.10
N LEU A 329 -5.45 15.90 -20.45
CA LEU A 329 -6.61 16.63 -20.96
C LEU A 329 -6.29 17.35 -22.28
N ALA A 330 -5.11 17.95 -22.42
CA ALA A 330 -4.68 18.60 -23.67
C ALA A 330 -4.54 17.62 -24.85
N ARG A 331 -4.32 16.33 -24.56
CA ARG A 331 -4.30 15.23 -25.54
C ARG A 331 -5.71 14.70 -25.86
N GLY A 332 -6.75 15.29 -25.27
CA GLY A 332 -8.15 14.89 -25.45
C GLY A 332 -8.55 13.63 -24.69
N LEU A 333 -7.79 13.24 -23.66
CA LEU A 333 -8.12 12.10 -22.81
C LEU A 333 -9.00 12.55 -21.63
N GLU A 334 -10.06 11.82 -21.35
CA GLU A 334 -10.91 11.99 -20.19
C GLU A 334 -10.38 11.19 -18.98
N LEU A 335 -10.36 11.81 -17.80
CA LEU A 335 -9.87 11.21 -16.56
C LEU A 335 -11.04 10.58 -15.80
N VAL A 336 -11.06 9.25 -15.74
CA VAL A 336 -12.17 8.47 -15.18
C VAL A 336 -11.68 7.46 -14.13
N PRO A 337 -12.57 6.98 -13.24
CA PRO A 337 -12.26 5.82 -12.42
C PRO A 337 -12.05 4.55 -13.25
N VAL A 338 -11.39 3.54 -12.69
CA VAL A 338 -11.09 2.28 -13.38
C VAL A 338 -12.37 1.57 -13.81
N ALA A 339 -13.43 1.61 -12.99
CA ALA A 339 -14.71 1.00 -13.35
C ALA A 339 -15.26 1.48 -14.69
N GLU A 340 -15.08 2.76 -15.02
CA GLU A 340 -15.58 3.30 -16.28
C GLU A 340 -14.73 2.89 -17.49
N LEU A 341 -13.45 2.54 -17.29
CA LEU A 341 -12.64 1.94 -18.34
C LEU A 341 -13.08 0.50 -18.65
N GLU A 342 -13.40 -0.27 -17.60
CA GLU A 342 -13.82 -1.66 -17.74
C GLU A 342 -15.22 -1.79 -18.35
N ASP A 343 -16.17 -0.92 -17.96
CA ASP A 343 -17.51 -0.88 -18.54
C ASP A 343 -17.51 -0.63 -20.06
N ASP A 344 -16.51 0.09 -20.56
CA ASP A 344 -16.33 0.33 -21.99
C ASP A 344 -15.70 -0.89 -22.71
N ASP A 345 -14.91 -1.70 -22.00
CA ASP A 345 -14.31 -2.94 -22.51
C ASP A 345 -15.35 -4.06 -22.67
N GLN A 346 -16.33 -4.12 -21.77
CA GLN A 346 -17.43 -5.10 -21.83
C GLN A 346 -18.51 -4.76 -22.87
N ARG A 347 -18.50 -3.55 -23.46
CA ARG A 347 -19.48 -3.13 -24.48
C ARG A 347 -19.07 -3.59 -25.89
N PRO A 348 -20.00 -4.17 -26.71
CA PRO A 348 -19.70 -4.54 -28.08
C PRO A 348 -19.21 -3.36 -28.91
N LYS A 349 -18.29 -3.61 -29.86
CA LYS A 349 -17.97 -2.61 -30.89
C LYS A 349 -19.23 -2.36 -31.73
N GLY A 350 -19.77 -1.15 -31.64
CA GLY A 350 -20.92 -0.69 -32.42
C GLY A 350 -20.63 -0.55 -33.90
#